data_AF-A0A947WAX6-F1
#
_entry.id   AF-A0A947WAX6-F1
#
_cell.length_a   1.000
_cell.length_b   1.000
_cell.length_c   1.000
_cell.angle_alpha   90.00
_cell.angle_beta   90.00
_cell.angle_gamma   90.00
#
_symmetry.space_group_name_H-M   'P 1'
#
loop_
_entity.id
_entity.type
_entity.pdbx_description
1 polymer ?
#
loop_
_entity_poly.entity_id
_entity_poly.type
_entity_poly.pdbx_seq_one_letter_code
_entity_poly.pdbx_strand_id
1 'polypeptide(L)'
;MGVWDDVVLKTTRGEFRGIILPRSEFDDSRHLVLKLATGYNIGIDIATITGVKVLGSKEAHYQIPEKAFPISPDKPNVTLLGTGGTIASRLDYRTGAVIPAFSPGELYGAVPELADICNLTT
;
A
#
# COMPACT_ATOMS: atom_id res chain seq x y z
N MET A 1 8.81 19.06 1.34
CA MET A 1 8.97 17.75 0.69
C MET A 1 8.63 16.71 1.74
N GLY A 2 7.59 15.94 1.49
CA GLY A 2 7.09 14.88 2.36
C GLY A 2 6.94 13.56 1.63
N VAL A 3 6.49 12.55 2.36
CA VAL A 3 6.11 11.26 1.76
C VAL A 3 4.98 11.48 0.76
N TRP A 4 4.99 10.74 -0.36
CA TRP A 4 4.05 10.85 -1.48
C TRP A 4 4.20 12.06 -2.40
N ASP A 5 5.16 12.95 -2.14
CA ASP A 5 5.50 14.03 -3.08
C ASP A 5 6.17 13.46 -4.34
N ASP A 6 5.72 13.90 -5.51
CA ASP A 6 6.39 13.72 -6.80
C ASP A 6 7.47 14.80 -6.92
N VAL A 7 8.73 14.38 -6.98
CA VAL A 7 9.89 15.29 -6.90
C VAL A 7 10.89 15.04 -8.02
N VAL A 8 11.62 16.10 -8.36
CA VAL A 8 12.86 16.06 -9.14
C VAL A 8 14.00 16.44 -8.20
N LEU A 9 14.93 15.51 -8.01
CA LEU A 9 16.12 15.67 -7.18
C LEU A 9 17.34 15.84 -8.08
N LYS A 10 18.07 16.93 -7.88
CA LYS A 10 19.40 17.11 -8.46
C LYS A 10 20.42 16.62 -7.45
N THR A 11 21.32 15.74 -7.89
CA THR A 11 22.39 15.19 -7.07
C THR A 11 23.74 15.38 -7.74
N THR A 12 24.82 15.11 -7.01
CA THR A 12 26.17 15.05 -7.59
C THR A 12 26.33 13.97 -8.66
N ARG A 13 25.41 13.00 -8.75
CA ARG A 13 25.43 11.88 -9.70
C ARG A 13 24.47 12.04 -10.88
N GLY A 14 23.68 13.11 -10.90
CA GLY A 14 22.66 13.35 -11.92
C GLY A 14 21.29 13.69 -11.34
N GLU A 15 20.29 13.75 -12.22
CA GLU A 15 18.92 14.08 -11.86
C GLU A 15 18.07 12.81 -11.73
N PHE A 16 17.29 12.73 -10.64
CA PHE A 16 16.37 11.62 -10.37
C PHE A 16 14.96 12.17 -10.19
N ARG A 17 13.98 11.49 -10.79
CA ARG A 17 12.56 11.85 -10.68
C ARG A 17 11.74 10.67 -10.18
N GLY A 18 10.87 10.92 -9.21
CA GLY A 18 10.01 9.88 -8.66
C GLY A 18 9.14 10.37 -7.51
N ILE A 19 8.47 9.42 -6.88
CA ILE A 19 7.62 9.65 -5.71
C ILE A 19 8.39 9.27 -4.45
N ILE A 20 8.36 10.11 -3.43
CA ILE A 20 8.99 9.80 -2.15
C ILE A 20 8.18 8.75 -1.42
N LEU A 21 8.84 7.67 -1.01
CA LEU A 21 8.23 6.60 -0.24
C LEU A 21 8.54 6.73 1.25
N PRO A 22 7.69 6.18 2.12
CA PRO A 22 8.04 6.02 3.52
C PRO A 22 9.26 5.10 3.65
N ARG A 23 10.05 5.34 4.70
CA ARG A 23 11.22 4.55 5.04
C ARG A 23 10.92 3.64 6.22
N SER A 24 11.69 2.56 6.37
CA SER A 24 11.59 1.72 7.57
C SER A 24 12.05 2.52 8.78
N GLU A 25 11.38 2.33 9.92
CA GLU A 25 11.75 2.98 11.18
C GLU A 25 13.14 2.56 11.69
N PHE A 26 13.66 1.43 11.20
CA PHE A 26 14.97 0.91 11.56
C PHE A 26 16.09 1.40 10.64
N ASP A 27 15.79 2.13 9.57
CA ASP A 27 16.82 2.64 8.68
C ASP A 27 17.46 3.95 9.22
N ASP A 28 18.69 4.25 8.78
CA ASP A 28 19.37 5.51 9.17
C ASP A 28 18.65 6.77 8.63
N SER A 29 18.99 7.97 9.09
CA SER A 29 18.37 9.21 8.57
C SER A 29 19.04 9.77 7.31
N ARG A 30 20.01 9.06 6.71
CA ARG A 30 20.91 9.61 5.68
C ARG A 30 20.47 9.37 4.24
N HIS A 31 19.40 8.61 4.03
CA HIS A 31 18.92 8.29 2.69
C HIS A 31 17.48 8.78 2.46
N LEU A 32 17.12 8.99 1.21
CA LEU A 32 15.75 9.22 0.80
C LEU A 32 15.34 8.06 -0.10
N VAL A 33 14.18 7.45 0.15
CA VAL A 33 13.66 6.38 -0.72
C VAL A 33 12.75 7.01 -1.77
N LEU A 34 13.10 6.79 -3.04
CA LEU A 34 12.40 7.34 -4.19
C LEU A 34 11.92 6.19 -5.09
N LYS A 35 10.64 6.18 -5.44
CA LYS A 35 10.06 5.29 -6.45
C LYS A 35 10.11 5.94 -7.81
N LEU A 36 10.89 5.36 -8.71
CA LEU A 36 11.03 5.82 -10.09
C LEU A 36 9.77 5.51 -10.90
N ALA A 37 9.59 6.21 -12.03
CA ALA A 37 8.50 5.94 -12.97
C ALA A 37 8.52 4.50 -13.53
N THR A 38 9.69 3.86 -13.51
CA THR A 38 9.86 2.45 -13.89
C THR A 38 9.31 1.45 -12.86
N GLY A 39 8.93 1.92 -11.67
CA GLY A 39 8.45 1.09 -10.56
C GLY A 39 9.54 0.65 -9.57
N TYR A 40 10.82 0.87 -9.89
CA TYR A 40 11.93 0.56 -8.99
C TYR A 40 12.05 1.58 -7.85
N ASN A 41 12.38 1.07 -6.65
CA ASN A 41 12.71 1.89 -5.49
C ASN A 41 14.23 2.06 -5.40
N ILE A 42 14.69 3.29 -5.22
CA ILE A 42 16.11 3.62 -5.03
C ILE A 42 16.31 4.40 -3.74
N GLY A 43 17.49 4.24 -3.12
CA GLY A 43 17.94 5.07 -2.01
C GLY A 43 18.89 6.16 -2.51
N ILE A 44 18.65 7.41 -2.13
CA ILE A 44 19.50 8.56 -2.46
C ILE A 44 20.11 9.10 -1.18
N ASP A 45 21.43 9.11 -1.09
CA ASP A 45 22.16 9.76 0.01
C ASP A 45 21.85 11.27 0.00
N ILE A 46 21.30 11.76 1.11
CA ILE A 46 20.87 13.15 1.25
C ILE A 46 22.03 14.14 1.12
N ALA A 47 23.25 13.73 1.48
CA ALA A 47 24.44 14.57 1.37
C ALA A 47 24.81 14.88 -0.09
N THR A 48 24.33 14.06 -1.03
CA THR A 48 24.57 14.24 -2.47
C THR A 48 23.55 15.15 -3.13
N ILE A 49 22.44 15.48 -2.46
CA ILE A 49 21.35 16.27 -3.02
C ILE A 49 21.74 17.75 -3.03
N THR A 50 21.74 18.34 -4.23
CA THR A 50 22.10 19.75 -4.46
C THR A 50 20.89 20.63 -4.77
N GLY A 51 19.74 20.03 -5.09
CA GLY A 51 18.50 20.75 -5.33
C GLY A 51 17.28 19.85 -5.38
N VAL A 52 16.13 20.40 -4.99
CA VAL A 52 14.85 19.69 -4.94
C VAL A 52 13.77 20.55 -5.58
N LYS A 53 12.98 19.96 -6.47
CA LYS A 53 11.76 20.56 -7.01
C LYS A 53 10.58 19.63 -6.77
N VAL A 54 9.59 20.11 -6.01
CA VAL A 54 8.32 19.38 -5.80
C VAL A 54 7.37 19.72 -6.94
N LEU A 55 6.82 18.69 -7.58
CA LEU A 55 5.88 18.83 -8.71
C LEU A 55 4.43 18.69 -8.27
N GLY A 56 4.18 18.09 -7.11
CA GLY A 56 2.85 17.90 -6.52
C GLY A 56 2.88 16.74 -5.52
N SER A 57 1.74 16.48 -4.86
CA SER A 57 1.60 15.35 -3.94
C SER A 57 0.57 14.35 -4.47
N LYS A 58 0.86 13.06 -4.32
CA LYS A 58 0.04 11.95 -4.83
C LYS A 58 -0.37 11.02 -3.71
N GLU A 59 -0.92 11.56 -2.63
CA GLU A 59 -1.47 10.75 -1.55
C GLU A 59 -2.59 9.84 -2.09
N ALA A 60 -2.41 8.53 -1.97
CA ALA A 60 -3.32 7.54 -2.50
C ALA A 60 -4.30 7.13 -1.41
N HIS A 61 -5.44 7.81 -1.30
CA HIS A 61 -6.56 7.32 -0.52
C HIS A 61 -7.31 6.27 -1.33
N TYR A 62 -6.91 5.00 -1.21
CA TYR A 62 -7.63 3.89 -1.81
C TYR A 62 -8.58 3.28 -0.78
N GLN A 63 -9.87 3.54 -0.93
CA GLN A 63 -10.92 2.80 -0.24
C GLN A 63 -11.46 1.73 -1.17
N ILE A 64 -11.61 0.52 -0.65
CA ILE A 64 -12.29 -0.56 -1.35
C ILE A 64 -13.78 -0.24 -1.32
N PRO A 65 -14.51 -0.35 -2.45
CA PRO A 65 -15.95 -0.33 -2.40
C PRO A 65 -16.41 -1.54 -1.57
N GLU A 66 -16.97 -1.29 -0.39
CA GLU A 66 -17.63 -2.35 0.38
C GLU A 66 -18.80 -2.87 -0.46
N LYS A 67 -18.61 -4.01 -1.10
CA LYS A 67 -19.69 -4.71 -1.78
C LYS A 67 -20.40 -5.55 -0.73
N ALA A 68 -21.67 -5.29 -0.49
CA ALA A 68 -22.49 -6.18 0.31
C ALA A 68 -22.58 -7.54 -0.42
N PHE A 69 -22.12 -8.59 0.24
CA PHE A 69 -22.21 -9.95 -0.29
C PHE A 69 -23.58 -10.55 0.05
N PRO A 70 -24.14 -11.39 -0.83
CA PRO A 70 -25.46 -11.98 -0.61
C PRO A 70 -25.42 -12.91 0.61
N ILE A 71 -26.39 -12.73 1.51
CA ILE A 71 -26.62 -13.60 2.68
C ILE A 71 -27.73 -14.59 2.31
N SER A 72 -27.53 -15.86 2.67
CA SER A 72 -28.45 -16.94 2.33
C SER A 72 -28.94 -17.66 3.60
N PRO A 73 -30.26 -17.81 3.82
CA PRO A 73 -30.79 -18.50 5.01
C PRO A 73 -30.40 -19.99 5.10
N ASP A 74 -30.07 -20.62 3.97
CA ASP A 74 -29.62 -22.00 3.84
C ASP A 74 -28.14 -22.22 4.21
N LYS A 75 -27.38 -21.14 4.44
CA LYS A 75 -25.96 -21.20 4.77
C LYS A 75 -25.70 -20.98 6.26
N PRO A 76 -24.71 -21.65 6.87
CA PRO A 76 -24.34 -21.42 8.26
C PRO A 76 -23.78 -20.02 8.45
N ASN A 77 -24.08 -19.41 9.61
CA ASN A 77 -23.47 -18.16 10.03
C ASN A 77 -22.14 -18.45 10.72
N VAL A 78 -21.05 -17.86 10.23
CA VAL A 78 -19.69 -18.07 10.73
C VAL A 78 -19.08 -16.72 11.08
N THR A 79 -18.49 -16.63 12.27
CA THR A 79 -17.76 -15.44 12.71
C THR A 79 -16.27 -15.70 12.66
N LEU A 80 -15.54 -14.84 11.95
CA LEU A 80 -14.09 -14.87 11.87
C LEU A 80 -13.49 -13.95 12.94
N LEU A 81 -12.88 -14.56 13.95
CA LEU A 81 -12.16 -13.84 14.98
C LEU A 81 -10.70 -13.61 14.55
N GLY A 82 -10.38 -12.37 14.20
CA GLY A 82 -9.01 -11.97 13.89
C GLY A 82 -8.14 -11.93 15.14
N THR A 83 -7.17 -12.84 15.25
CA THR A 83 -6.21 -12.89 16.37
C THR A 83 -4.80 -12.43 15.98
N GLY A 84 -4.66 -11.82 14.80
CA GLY A 84 -3.39 -11.68 14.10
C GLY A 84 -3.23 -12.78 13.04
N GLY A 85 -2.08 -12.84 12.38
CA GLY A 85 -1.86 -13.76 11.25
C GLY A 85 -2.70 -13.37 10.03
N THR A 86 -2.06 -12.74 9.04
CA THR A 86 -2.75 -12.30 7.83
C THR A 86 -3.05 -13.48 6.91
N ILE A 87 -4.33 -13.82 6.72
CA ILE A 87 -4.79 -14.90 5.81
C ILE A 87 -5.13 -14.42 4.40
N ALA A 88 -5.32 -13.12 4.23
CA ALA A 88 -5.54 -12.46 2.96
C ALA A 88 -4.92 -11.06 2.98
N SER A 89 -4.35 -10.65 1.85
CA SER A 89 -3.79 -9.31 1.70
C SER A 89 -3.87 -8.88 0.24
N ARG A 90 -3.71 -7.58 0.01
CA ARG A 90 -3.60 -7.01 -1.33
C ARG A 90 -2.35 -6.16 -1.44
N LEU A 91 -1.87 -6.03 -2.67
CA LEU A 91 -0.76 -5.13 -2.99
C LEU A 91 -1.32 -3.80 -3.50
N ASP A 92 -0.91 -2.70 -2.88
CA ASP A 92 -1.06 -1.38 -3.47
C ASP A 92 0.11 -1.14 -4.43
N TYR A 93 -0.12 -1.30 -5.74
CA TYR A 93 0.92 -1.13 -6.75
C TYR A 93 1.46 0.31 -6.83
N ARG A 94 0.72 1.31 -6.37
CA ARG A 94 1.19 2.71 -6.35
C ARG A 94 2.25 2.88 -5.29
N THR A 95 2.01 2.39 -4.08
CA THR A 95 2.91 2.55 -2.94
C THR A 95 3.93 1.41 -2.79
N GLY A 96 3.60 0.23 -3.31
CA GLY A 96 4.32 -1.03 -3.06
C GLY A 96 3.97 -1.68 -1.73
N ALA A 97 3.03 -1.12 -0.96
CA ALA A 97 2.65 -1.63 0.35
C ALA A 97 1.75 -2.87 0.24
N VAL A 98 1.94 -3.80 1.18
CA VAL A 98 1.02 -4.92 1.40
C VAL A 98 0.02 -4.50 2.47
N ILE A 99 -1.26 -4.53 2.13
CA ILE A 99 -2.34 -4.12 3.03
C ILE A 99 -3.10 -5.39 3.43
N PRO A 100 -3.19 -5.70 4.73
CA PRO A 100 -3.95 -6.86 5.19
C PRO A 100 -5.45 -6.65 4.94
N ALA A 101 -6.13 -7.72 4.58
CA ALA A 101 -7.58 -7.77 4.41
C ALA A 101 -8.23 -8.36 5.67
N PHE A 102 -9.15 -7.64 6.30
CA PHE A 102 -9.78 -8.06 7.55
C PHE A 102 -11.31 -8.01 7.51
N SER A 103 -11.91 -7.25 6.61
CA SER A 103 -13.37 -7.23 6.48
C SER A 103 -13.87 -8.44 5.67
N PRO A 104 -15.12 -8.89 5.87
CA PRO A 104 -15.71 -9.95 5.05
C PRO A 104 -15.66 -9.60 3.57
N GLY A 105 -15.89 -8.33 3.23
CA GLY A 105 -15.85 -7.87 1.84
C GLY A 105 -14.48 -8.00 1.18
N GLU A 106 -13.42 -7.71 1.92
CA GLU A 106 -12.04 -7.92 1.45
C GLU A 106 -11.70 -9.40 1.32
N LEU A 107 -12.17 -10.23 2.26
CA LEU A 107 -11.95 -11.67 2.23
C LEU A 107 -12.66 -12.35 1.07
N TYR A 108 -13.92 -12.01 0.79
CA TYR A 108 -14.60 -12.49 -0.40
C TYR A 108 -13.99 -11.96 -1.70
N GLY A 109 -13.39 -10.78 -1.69
CA GLY A 109 -12.62 -10.27 -2.82
C GLY A 109 -11.36 -11.11 -3.11
N ALA A 110 -10.75 -11.68 -2.08
CA ALA A 110 -9.58 -12.55 -2.20
C ALA A 110 -9.94 -14.03 -2.44
N VAL A 111 -11.03 -14.50 -1.82
CA VAL A 111 -11.51 -15.89 -1.87
C VAL A 111 -13.04 -15.89 -2.05
N PRO A 112 -13.54 -15.69 -3.29
CA PRO A 112 -14.97 -15.61 -3.58
C PRO A 112 -15.75 -16.87 -3.19
N GLU A 113 -15.09 -18.02 -3.17
CA GLU A 113 -15.67 -19.34 -2.87
C GLU A 113 -16.25 -19.42 -1.46
N LEU A 114 -15.80 -18.57 -0.52
CA LEU A 114 -16.37 -18.50 0.83
C LEU A 114 -17.86 -18.12 0.79
N ALA A 115 -18.29 -17.35 -0.21
CA ALA A 115 -19.67 -16.92 -0.35
C ALA A 115 -20.61 -18.10 -0.63
N ASP A 116 -20.10 -19.21 -1.19
CA ASP A 116 -20.86 -20.43 -1.45
C ASP A 116 -20.98 -21.33 -0.22
N ILE A 117 -20.15 -21.11 0.80
CA ILE A 117 -19.99 -22.01 1.96
C ILE A 117 -20.74 -21.48 3.20
N CYS A 118 -20.67 -20.18 3.48
CA CYS A 118 -21.21 -19.61 4.72
C CYS A 118 -21.56 -18.12 4.61
N ASN A 119 -22.36 -17.63 5.57
CA ASN A 119 -22.54 -16.20 5.79
C ASN A 119 -21.48 -15.71 6.79
N LEU A 120 -20.43 -15.07 6.26
CA LEU A 120 -19.30 -14.60 7.06
C LEU A 120 -19.56 -13.25 7.74
N THR A 121 -19.27 -13.19 9.04
CA THR A 121 -19.12 -11.96 9.83
C THR A 121 -17.73 -11.90 10.45
N THR A 122 -17.25 -10.71 10.81
CA THR A 122 -15.96 -10.47 11.48
C THR A 122 -16.17 -9.68 12.74
#